data_AF-A0A1Q5BS36-F1
#
_entry.id   AF-A0A1Q5BS36-F1
#
_cell.length_a   1.000
_cell.length_b   1.000
_cell.length_c   1.000
_cell.angle_alpha   90.00
_cell.angle_beta   90.00
_cell.angle_gamma   90.00
#
_symmetry.space_group_name_H-M   'P 1'
#
loop_
_entity.id
_entity.type
_entity.pdbx_description
1 polymer ?
#
loop_
_entity_poly.entity_id
_entity_poly.type
_entity_poly.pdbx_seq_one_letter_code
_entity_poly.pdbx_strand_id
1 'polypeptide(L)'
;MEPRYRDLARPLQWAFVAFATLNIGLLLHGSDMSVFRLMALVGYGVGAILSVVAALRWHRLGRRLAIGLHLALAPLQFVFSIAESVALVGILLSLVILARCRPRFPLLSPRARRVWLTLHVGFSVGWLGVALTMTALAVIGWAADSHAMRHGAYEVLHVIELAVAIPSMALSIITGLVVSLGTKWGLVRYRWVLTKFAIAVSIPLVAGTVESALADELALRTIDPAGQPGATGIALTACLGSFTVALWISTVLSVVKPWGRTRWGRRAVAVRADSPSSPRSPLTVPSPPRPDAGTSTSPAGLARVLGRRQRGLVWRVVKDWSGSG
;
A
#
# COMPACT_ATOMS: atom_id res chain seq x y z
N MET A 1 -0.56 -27.10 19.92
CA MET A 1 -0.94 -27.51 18.55
C MET A 1 -0.76 -26.35 17.58
N GLU A 2 0.47 -26.12 17.08
CA GLU A 2 0.73 -25.01 16.15
C GLU A 2 1.65 -25.39 14.96
N PRO A 3 1.25 -26.28 14.03
CA PRO A 3 2.04 -26.54 12.82
C PRO A 3 1.45 -25.95 11.52
N ARG A 4 0.14 -25.72 11.42
CA ARG A 4 -0.52 -25.66 10.09
C ARG A 4 -0.42 -24.34 9.30
N TYR A 5 0.12 -23.26 9.86
CA TYR A 5 0.18 -21.94 9.19
C TYR A 5 1.56 -21.55 8.63
N ARG A 6 2.62 -22.35 8.87
CA ARG A 6 3.99 -22.01 8.45
C ARG A 6 4.33 -22.39 6.99
N ASP A 7 3.54 -23.24 6.35
CA ASP A 7 3.99 -23.92 5.12
C ASP A 7 3.41 -23.39 3.79
N LEU A 8 2.56 -22.36 3.81
CA LEU A 8 1.97 -21.81 2.57
C LEU A 8 2.91 -20.87 1.80
N ALA A 9 3.98 -20.34 2.40
CA ALA A 9 4.86 -19.40 1.71
C ALA A 9 5.80 -20.09 0.71
N ARG A 10 6.19 -21.35 0.96
CA ARG A 10 7.02 -22.16 0.07
C ARG A 10 6.30 -22.55 -1.24
N PRO A 11 5.05 -23.05 -1.26
CA PRO A 11 4.32 -23.31 -2.49
C PRO A 11 4.00 -22.01 -3.27
N LEU A 12 3.80 -20.88 -2.58
CA LEU A 12 3.63 -19.58 -3.26
C LEU A 12 4.91 -19.11 -3.97
N GLN A 13 6.11 -19.44 -3.47
CA GLN A 13 7.37 -19.19 -4.19
C GLN A 13 7.43 -19.97 -5.50
N TRP A 14 7.01 -21.24 -5.49
CA TRP A 14 6.93 -22.05 -6.71
C TRP A 14 5.88 -21.54 -7.69
N ALA A 15 4.75 -21.04 -7.19
CA ALA A 15 3.77 -20.34 -8.03
C ALA A 15 4.36 -19.09 -8.69
N PHE A 16 5.21 -18.34 -7.97
CA PHE A 16 5.90 -17.17 -8.52
C PHE A 16 6.95 -17.55 -9.57
N VAL A 17 7.71 -18.62 -9.34
CA VAL A 17 8.64 -19.17 -10.33
C VAL A 17 7.88 -19.58 -11.59
N ALA A 18 6.79 -20.33 -11.47
CA ALA A 18 5.97 -20.74 -12.61
C ALA A 18 5.42 -19.53 -13.39
N PHE A 19 4.91 -18.52 -12.67
CA PHE A 19 4.46 -17.27 -13.27
C PHE A 19 5.58 -16.52 -14.01
N ALA A 20 6.77 -16.41 -13.41
CA ALA A 20 7.90 -15.73 -14.02
C ALA A 20 8.41 -16.48 -15.26
N THR A 21 8.47 -17.82 -15.22
CA THR A 21 8.84 -18.65 -16.38
C THR A 21 7.82 -18.54 -17.51
N LEU A 22 6.52 -18.54 -17.19
CA LEU A 22 5.46 -18.32 -18.17
C LEU A 22 5.59 -16.94 -18.85
N ASN A 23 5.86 -15.89 -18.05
CA ASN A 23 6.08 -14.54 -18.59
C ASN A 23 7.30 -14.47 -19.50
N ILE A 24 8.43 -15.10 -19.11
CA ILE A 24 9.61 -15.19 -19.97
C ILE A 24 9.24 -15.87 -21.30
N GLY A 25 8.46 -16.94 -21.28
CA GLY A 25 7.99 -17.63 -22.48
C GLY A 25 7.15 -16.72 -23.40
N LEU A 26 6.18 -15.99 -22.83
CA LEU A 26 5.37 -15.02 -23.56
C LEU A 26 6.23 -13.88 -24.14
N LEU A 27 7.16 -13.37 -23.32
CA LEU A 27 8.13 -12.34 -23.67
C LEU A 27 9.16 -12.80 -24.72
N LEU A 28 9.31 -14.09 -24.99
CA LEU A 28 10.16 -14.61 -26.07
C LEU A 28 9.37 -14.82 -27.38
N HIS A 29 8.04 -14.90 -27.31
CA HIS A 29 7.19 -15.25 -28.46
C HIS A 29 6.68 -14.05 -29.27
N GLY A 30 6.69 -12.85 -28.71
CA GLY A 30 6.35 -11.63 -29.46
C GLY A 30 7.39 -11.28 -30.54
N SER A 31 6.96 -10.60 -31.60
CA SER A 31 7.80 -10.22 -32.75
C SER A 31 8.82 -9.12 -32.48
N ASP A 32 8.52 -8.16 -31.58
CA ASP A 32 9.30 -6.91 -31.47
C ASP A 32 10.03 -6.74 -30.13
N MET A 33 11.35 -6.53 -30.17
CA MET A 33 12.20 -6.29 -29.00
C MET A 33 12.24 -4.79 -28.65
N SER A 34 11.26 -4.32 -27.88
CA SER A 34 11.34 -3.00 -27.24
C SER A 34 12.28 -3.02 -26.03
N VAL A 35 12.88 -1.86 -25.69
CA VAL A 35 13.73 -1.71 -24.49
C VAL A 35 13.00 -2.15 -23.23
N PHE A 36 11.69 -1.87 -23.14
CA PHE A 36 10.84 -2.28 -22.04
C PHE A 36 10.67 -3.81 -21.95
N ARG A 37 10.54 -4.49 -23.09
CA ARG A 37 10.45 -5.95 -23.17
C ARG A 37 11.77 -6.62 -22.76
N LEU A 38 12.91 -6.06 -23.16
CA LEU A 38 14.24 -6.53 -22.72
C LEU A 38 14.42 -6.36 -21.20
N MET A 39 14.05 -5.20 -20.65
CA MET A 39 14.08 -4.95 -19.21
C MET A 39 13.17 -5.90 -18.44
N ALA A 40 11.96 -6.19 -18.96
CA ALA A 40 11.05 -7.16 -18.39
C ALA A 40 11.64 -8.59 -18.43
N LEU A 41 12.23 -9.00 -19.56
CA LEU A 41 12.84 -10.33 -19.72
C LEU A 41 13.98 -10.55 -18.71
N VAL A 42 14.88 -9.57 -18.59
CA VAL A 42 15.98 -9.59 -17.61
C VAL A 42 15.43 -9.58 -16.19
N GLY A 43 14.43 -8.73 -15.92
CA GLY A 43 13.79 -8.61 -14.61
C GLY A 43 13.10 -9.89 -14.13
N TYR A 44 12.30 -10.53 -14.99
CA TYR A 44 11.65 -11.81 -14.68
C TYR A 44 12.66 -12.95 -14.61
N GLY A 45 13.69 -12.96 -15.46
CA GLY A 45 14.77 -13.95 -15.41
C GLY A 45 15.51 -13.91 -14.07
N VAL A 46 15.96 -12.73 -13.65
CA VAL A 46 16.61 -12.52 -12.35
C VAL A 46 15.66 -12.87 -11.20
N GLY A 47 14.39 -12.43 -11.28
CA GLY A 47 13.35 -12.74 -10.29
C GLY A 47 13.09 -14.24 -10.12
N ALA A 48 13.02 -14.99 -11.22
CA ALA A 48 12.82 -16.43 -11.22
C ALA A 48 14.02 -17.15 -10.57
N ILE A 49 15.24 -16.82 -10.98
CA ILE A 49 16.48 -17.42 -10.44
C ILE A 49 16.56 -17.18 -8.92
N LEU A 50 16.35 -15.94 -8.49
CA LEU A 50 16.41 -15.60 -7.07
C LEU A 50 15.28 -16.26 -6.25
N SER A 51 14.09 -16.44 -6.84
CA SER A 51 12.97 -17.14 -6.20
C SER A 51 13.24 -18.65 -6.08
N VAL A 52 13.86 -19.26 -7.09
CA VAL A 52 14.34 -20.65 -7.03
C VAL A 52 15.40 -20.82 -5.94
N VAL A 53 16.39 -19.93 -5.87
CA VAL A 53 17.42 -19.95 -4.82
C VAL A 53 16.80 -19.80 -3.43
N ALA A 54 15.81 -18.91 -3.26
CA ALA A 54 15.08 -18.74 -2.00
C ALA A 54 14.27 -19.99 -1.62
N ALA A 55 13.63 -20.65 -2.60
CA ALA A 55 12.86 -21.89 -2.40
C ALA A 55 13.75 -23.09 -2.05
N LEU A 56 14.93 -23.21 -2.66
CA LEU A 56 15.91 -24.27 -2.40
C LEU A 56 16.61 -24.09 -1.05
N ARG A 57 16.90 -22.85 -0.65
CA ARG A 57 17.58 -22.54 0.63
C ARG A 57 16.61 -22.14 1.74
N TRP A 58 15.36 -22.62 1.67
CA TRP A 58 14.25 -22.26 2.58
C TRP A 58 14.61 -22.37 4.06
N HIS A 59 15.31 -23.45 4.41
CA HIS A 59 15.61 -23.82 5.79
C HIS A 59 16.71 -22.97 6.48
N ARG A 60 17.55 -22.26 5.70
CA ARG A 60 18.65 -21.42 6.25
C ARG A 60 18.36 -19.93 6.13
N LEU A 61 17.90 -19.48 4.96
CA LEU A 61 17.78 -18.05 4.63
C LEU A 61 16.50 -17.69 3.87
N GLY A 62 15.72 -18.67 3.39
CA GLY A 62 14.65 -18.42 2.41
C GLY A 62 13.57 -17.46 2.87
N ARG A 63 13.22 -17.40 4.16
CA ARG A 63 12.27 -16.37 4.64
C ARG A 63 12.83 -14.95 4.49
N ARG A 64 14.10 -14.74 4.83
CA ARG A 64 14.74 -13.41 4.76
C ARG A 64 15.02 -13.00 3.31
N LEU A 65 15.48 -13.95 2.49
CA LEU A 65 15.68 -13.78 1.05
C LEU A 65 14.37 -13.49 0.33
N ALA A 66 13.30 -14.26 0.57
CA ALA A 66 11.98 -14.01 -0.02
C ALA A 66 11.44 -12.63 0.35
N ILE A 67 11.62 -12.21 1.62
CA ILE A 67 11.22 -10.87 2.04
C ILE A 67 12.00 -9.81 1.25
N GLY A 68 13.33 -9.87 1.24
CA GLY A 68 14.15 -8.86 0.54
C GLY A 68 13.90 -8.86 -0.97
N LEU A 69 13.79 -10.05 -1.56
CA LEU A 69 13.54 -10.26 -2.97
C LEU A 69 12.22 -9.62 -3.41
N HIS A 70 11.10 -9.99 -2.80
CA HIS A 70 9.80 -9.44 -3.18
C HIS A 70 9.62 -7.98 -2.75
N LEU A 71 10.38 -7.50 -1.76
CA LEU A 71 10.41 -6.06 -1.44
C LEU A 71 11.06 -5.23 -2.56
N ALA A 72 12.10 -5.78 -3.21
CA ALA A 72 12.79 -5.15 -4.33
C ALA A 72 12.06 -5.41 -5.65
N LEU A 73 11.51 -6.61 -5.84
CA LEU A 73 10.79 -6.99 -7.05
C LEU A 73 9.43 -6.28 -7.16
N ALA A 74 8.67 -6.10 -6.08
CA ALA A 74 7.35 -5.47 -6.20
C ALA A 74 7.39 -4.04 -6.82
N PRO A 75 8.32 -3.14 -6.42
CA PRO A 75 8.57 -1.88 -7.13
C PRO A 75 9.03 -2.08 -8.57
N LEU A 76 9.94 -3.03 -8.80
CA LEU A 76 10.58 -3.22 -10.09
C LEU A 76 9.62 -3.83 -11.14
N GLN A 77 8.73 -4.72 -10.69
CA GLN A 77 7.64 -5.30 -11.47
C GLN A 77 6.62 -4.25 -11.90
N PHE A 78 6.46 -3.15 -11.15
CA PHE A 78 5.63 -2.03 -11.58
C PHE A 78 6.25 -1.32 -12.80
N VAL A 79 7.57 -1.13 -12.81
CA VAL A 79 8.28 -0.58 -13.97
C VAL A 79 8.17 -1.52 -15.18
N PHE A 80 8.22 -2.84 -14.94
CA PHE A 80 8.03 -3.83 -16.01
C PHE A 80 6.57 -3.95 -16.49
N SER A 81 5.60 -3.55 -15.67
CA SER A 81 4.19 -3.52 -16.04
C SER A 81 3.84 -2.48 -17.09
N ILE A 82 4.71 -1.49 -17.30
CA ILE A 82 4.57 -0.52 -18.38
C ILE A 82 4.69 -1.21 -19.75
N ALA A 83 5.40 -2.35 -19.80
CA ALA A 83 5.62 -3.11 -21.03
C ALA A 83 4.54 -4.17 -21.29
N GLU A 84 3.96 -4.73 -20.22
CA GLU A 84 3.16 -5.96 -20.29
C GLU A 84 2.11 -6.00 -19.17
N SER A 85 0.84 -6.16 -19.53
CA SER A 85 -0.30 -6.26 -18.61
C SER A 85 -0.17 -7.41 -17.60
N VAL A 86 0.58 -8.47 -17.97
CA VAL A 86 0.74 -9.68 -17.17
C VAL A 86 1.58 -9.41 -15.90
N ALA A 87 2.40 -8.36 -15.89
CA ALA A 87 3.26 -8.01 -14.76
C ALA A 87 2.52 -7.66 -13.47
N LEU A 88 1.28 -7.19 -13.60
CA LEU A 88 0.38 -6.79 -12.52
C LEU A 88 0.00 -7.99 -11.64
N VAL A 89 -0.14 -9.17 -12.24
CA VAL A 89 -0.36 -10.43 -11.53
C VAL A 89 0.88 -10.81 -10.71
N GLY A 90 2.07 -10.52 -11.23
CA GLY A 90 3.35 -10.72 -10.54
C GLY A 90 3.48 -9.84 -9.30
N ILE A 91 3.02 -8.59 -9.36
CA ILE A 91 2.98 -7.66 -8.23
C ILE A 91 2.04 -8.19 -7.14
N LEU A 92 0.82 -8.58 -7.50
CA LEU A 92 -0.15 -9.21 -6.58
C LEU A 92 0.46 -10.43 -5.88
N LEU A 93 1.11 -11.32 -6.65
CA LEU A 93 1.72 -12.52 -6.12
C LEU A 93 2.89 -12.20 -5.17
N SER A 94 3.78 -11.28 -5.56
CA SER A 94 4.88 -10.77 -4.72
C SER A 94 4.37 -10.15 -3.41
N LEU A 95 3.28 -9.38 -3.46
CA LEU A 95 2.69 -8.73 -2.30
C LEU A 95 1.98 -9.72 -1.37
N VAL A 96 1.29 -10.71 -1.93
CA VAL A 96 0.70 -11.81 -1.15
C VAL A 96 1.80 -12.61 -0.46
N ILE A 97 2.90 -12.94 -1.16
CA ILE A 97 4.07 -13.59 -0.56
C ILE A 97 4.62 -12.76 0.58
N LEU A 98 4.84 -11.46 0.38
CA LEU A 98 5.37 -10.56 1.39
C LEU A 98 4.44 -10.45 2.61
N ALA A 99 3.13 -10.34 2.39
CA ALA A 99 2.12 -10.31 3.45
C ALA A 99 2.09 -11.62 4.26
N ARG A 100 2.30 -12.77 3.60
CA ARG A 100 2.35 -14.09 4.25
C ARG A 100 3.67 -14.36 4.98
N CYS A 101 4.79 -13.86 4.47
CA CYS A 101 6.11 -13.97 5.10
C CYS A 101 6.26 -13.17 6.40
N ARG A 102 5.36 -12.21 6.66
CA ARG A 102 5.32 -11.36 7.87
C ARG A 102 6.69 -10.77 8.21
N PRO A 103 7.28 -9.94 7.33
CA PRO A 103 8.55 -9.33 7.62
C PRO A 103 8.46 -8.47 8.89
N ARG A 104 9.40 -8.69 9.81
CA ARG A 104 9.60 -7.85 10.99
C ARG A 104 10.73 -6.88 10.66
N PHE A 105 10.37 -5.69 10.21
CA PHE A 105 11.35 -4.63 10.01
C PHE A 105 11.64 -3.93 11.34
N PRO A 106 12.89 -3.48 11.57
CA PRO A 106 13.16 -2.50 12.61
C PRO A 106 12.29 -1.26 12.36
N LEU A 107 11.72 -0.71 13.43
CA LEU A 107 10.89 0.49 13.33
C LEU A 107 11.73 1.64 12.75
N LEU A 108 11.20 2.34 11.75
CA LEU A 108 11.84 3.52 11.19
C LEU A 108 12.10 4.54 12.30
N SER A 109 13.26 5.20 12.23
CA SER A 109 13.57 6.33 13.11
C SER A 109 12.50 7.42 12.96
N PRO A 110 12.23 8.23 13.99
CA PRO A 110 11.18 9.25 13.94
C PRO A 110 11.31 10.23 12.76
N ARG A 111 12.56 10.54 12.35
CA ARG A 111 12.85 11.41 11.19
C ARG A 111 12.56 10.72 9.87
N ALA A 112 13.07 9.50 9.66
CA ALA A 112 12.82 8.72 8.45
C ALA A 112 11.32 8.45 8.26
N ARG A 113 10.59 8.16 9.35
CA ARG A 113 9.15 7.98 9.31
C ARG A 113 8.41 9.21 8.79
N ARG A 114 8.82 10.43 9.17
CA ARG A 114 8.19 11.66 8.68
C ARG A 114 8.45 11.85 7.19
N VAL A 115 9.69 11.68 6.74
CA VAL A 115 10.07 11.80 5.32
C VAL A 115 9.23 10.85 4.46
N TRP A 116 9.23 9.55 4.80
CA TRP A 116 8.47 8.56 4.03
C TRP A 116 6.97 8.80 4.07
N LEU A 117 6.43 9.29 5.19
CA LEU A 117 5.02 9.64 5.29
C LEU A 117 4.69 10.85 4.42
N THR A 118 5.52 11.88 4.43
CA THR A 118 5.35 13.07 3.57
C THR A 118 5.41 12.69 2.10
N LEU A 119 6.40 11.88 1.69
CA LEU A 119 6.49 11.37 0.32
C LEU A 119 5.24 10.58 -0.05
N HIS A 120 4.80 9.65 0.80
CA HIS A 120 3.61 8.85 0.55
C HIS A 120 2.36 9.71 0.37
N VAL A 121 2.15 10.70 1.24
CA VAL A 121 1.03 11.63 1.13
C VAL A 121 1.14 12.45 -0.15
N GLY A 122 2.31 13.01 -0.45
CA GLY A 122 2.54 13.80 -1.68
C GLY A 122 2.23 13.02 -2.95
N PHE A 123 2.79 11.81 -3.11
CA PHE A 123 2.51 10.97 -4.28
C PHE A 123 1.08 10.45 -4.33
N SER A 124 0.45 10.19 -3.17
CA SER A 124 -0.96 9.76 -3.13
C SER A 124 -1.91 10.88 -3.55
N VAL A 125 -1.68 12.10 -3.07
CA VAL A 125 -2.47 13.29 -3.47
C VAL A 125 -2.22 13.63 -4.92
N GLY A 126 -0.97 13.56 -5.38
CA GLY A 126 -0.61 13.73 -6.79
C GLY A 126 -1.35 12.74 -7.69
N TRP A 127 -1.35 11.46 -7.32
CA TRP A 127 -2.05 10.43 -8.08
C TRP A 127 -3.58 10.65 -8.11
N LEU A 128 -4.20 11.06 -6.99
CA LEU A 128 -5.61 11.45 -6.97
C LEU A 128 -5.89 12.65 -7.90
N GLY A 129 -5.00 13.65 -7.90
CA GLY A 129 -5.11 14.80 -8.80
C GLY A 129 -5.03 14.41 -10.27
N VAL A 130 -4.08 13.53 -10.62
CA VAL A 130 -3.96 13.00 -11.99
C VAL A 130 -5.20 12.21 -12.41
N ALA A 131 -5.73 11.35 -11.54
CA ALA A 131 -6.96 10.61 -11.83
C ALA A 131 -8.15 11.56 -12.10
N LEU A 132 -8.26 12.64 -11.32
CA LEU A 132 -9.27 13.67 -11.53
C LEU A 132 -9.09 14.39 -12.87
N THR A 133 -7.86 14.78 -13.21
CA THR A 133 -7.52 15.43 -14.49
C THR A 133 -7.84 14.52 -15.68
N MET A 134 -7.45 13.24 -15.62
CA MET A 134 -7.74 12.27 -16.69
C MET A 134 -9.25 12.02 -16.82
N THR A 135 -9.97 11.95 -15.70
CA THR A 135 -11.44 11.85 -15.72
C THR A 135 -12.06 13.07 -16.42
N ALA A 136 -11.58 14.28 -16.11
CA ALA A 136 -12.04 15.50 -16.75
C ALA A 136 -11.74 15.52 -18.26
N LEU A 137 -10.54 15.11 -18.67
CA LEU A 137 -10.17 14.98 -20.09
C LEU A 137 -11.02 13.95 -20.82
N ALA A 138 -11.34 12.81 -20.19
CA ALA A 138 -12.22 11.82 -20.77
C ALA A 138 -13.65 12.34 -20.98
N VAL A 139 -14.18 13.10 -20.01
CA VAL A 139 -15.48 13.79 -20.14
C VAL A 139 -15.42 14.82 -21.27
N ILE A 140 -14.37 15.64 -21.34
CA ILE A 140 -14.19 16.63 -22.41
C ILE A 140 -14.12 15.93 -23.78
N GLY A 141 -13.30 14.89 -23.91
CA GLY A 141 -13.16 14.13 -25.15
C GLY A 141 -14.47 13.48 -25.59
N TRP A 142 -15.26 12.98 -24.64
CA TRP A 142 -16.55 12.37 -24.93
C TRP A 142 -17.62 13.39 -25.31
N ALA A 143 -17.67 14.54 -24.63
CA ALA A 143 -18.72 15.55 -24.79
C ALA A 143 -18.42 16.63 -25.84
N ALA A 144 -17.20 16.66 -26.40
CA ALA A 144 -16.81 17.68 -27.36
C ALA A 144 -17.47 17.50 -28.73
N ASP A 145 -18.07 18.58 -29.24
CA ASP A 145 -18.64 18.63 -30.60
C ASP A 145 -17.56 18.78 -31.68
N SER A 146 -16.46 19.47 -31.37
CA SER A 146 -15.38 19.70 -32.34
C SER A 146 -14.36 18.56 -32.32
N HIS A 147 -13.98 18.08 -33.51
CA HIS A 147 -12.97 17.03 -33.66
C HIS A 147 -11.64 17.40 -33.00
N ALA A 148 -11.18 18.63 -33.17
CA ALA A 148 -9.93 19.11 -32.59
C ALA A 148 -9.91 19.01 -31.06
N MET A 149 -11.02 19.37 -30.39
CA MET A 149 -11.11 19.27 -28.93
C MET A 149 -11.19 17.81 -28.47
N ARG A 150 -11.97 16.99 -29.17
CA ARG A 150 -12.11 15.55 -28.88
C ARG A 150 -10.78 14.81 -28.98
N HIS A 151 -10.12 14.92 -30.12
CA HIS A 151 -8.86 14.22 -30.38
C HIS A 151 -7.76 14.74 -29.47
N GLY A 152 -7.65 16.07 -29.31
CA GLY A 152 -6.68 16.68 -28.40
C GLY A 152 -6.85 16.24 -26.95
N ALA A 153 -8.08 16.06 -26.46
CA ALA A 153 -8.33 15.59 -25.11
C ALA A 153 -7.80 14.16 -24.87
N TYR A 154 -7.99 13.25 -25.84
CA TYR A 154 -7.49 11.88 -25.73
C TYR A 154 -5.97 11.78 -25.90
N GLU A 155 -5.37 12.59 -26.77
CA GLU A 155 -3.91 12.69 -26.90
C GLU A 155 -3.25 13.17 -25.60
N VAL A 156 -3.77 14.26 -25.02
CA VAL A 156 -3.24 14.79 -23.74
C VAL A 156 -3.46 13.78 -22.60
N LEU A 157 -4.59 13.08 -22.60
CA LEU A 157 -4.87 12.02 -21.63
C LEU A 157 -3.80 10.93 -21.69
N HIS A 158 -3.44 10.46 -22.89
CA HIS A 158 -2.41 9.45 -23.09
C HIS A 158 -1.02 9.93 -22.62
N VAL A 159 -0.66 11.18 -22.93
CA VAL A 159 0.59 11.78 -22.45
C VAL A 159 0.62 11.86 -20.92
N ILE A 160 -0.46 12.29 -20.29
CA ILE A 160 -0.56 12.38 -18.83
C ILE A 160 -0.48 11.00 -18.18
N GLU A 161 -1.12 9.99 -18.78
CA GLU A 161 -1.07 8.61 -18.34
C GLU A 161 0.38 8.13 -18.22
N LEU A 162 1.14 8.24 -19.32
CA LEU A 162 2.52 7.79 -19.40
C LEU A 162 3.47 8.63 -18.54
N ALA A 163 3.37 9.96 -18.59
CA ALA A 163 4.32 10.85 -17.96
C ALA A 163 4.09 11.06 -16.47
N VAL A 164 2.84 10.96 -16.00
CA VAL A 164 2.47 11.38 -14.64
C VAL A 164 1.68 10.32 -13.88
N ALA A 165 0.67 9.69 -14.50
CA ALA A 165 -0.19 8.73 -13.81
C ALA A 165 0.58 7.49 -13.39
N ILE A 166 1.30 6.87 -14.32
CA ILE A 166 2.11 5.68 -14.08
C ILE A 166 3.18 5.94 -13.01
N PRO A 167 4.06 6.98 -13.11
CA PRO A 167 5.06 7.25 -12.07
C PRO A 167 4.46 7.56 -10.70
N SER A 168 3.38 8.36 -10.64
CA SER A 168 2.74 8.74 -9.38
C SER A 168 2.12 7.54 -8.66
N MET A 169 1.45 6.68 -9.43
CA MET A 169 0.91 5.41 -8.96
C MET A 169 2.02 4.52 -8.39
N ALA A 170 3.12 4.34 -9.12
CA ALA A 170 4.28 3.56 -8.69
C ALA A 170 4.78 4.04 -7.33
N LEU A 171 5.08 5.33 -7.25
CA LEU A 171 5.69 5.95 -6.09
C LEU A 171 4.76 5.91 -4.88
N SER A 172 3.44 6.08 -5.09
CA SER A 172 2.44 5.96 -4.04
C SER A 172 2.38 4.54 -3.46
N ILE A 173 2.37 3.50 -4.30
CA ILE A 173 2.36 2.10 -3.86
C ILE A 173 3.65 1.75 -3.12
N ILE A 174 4.81 2.13 -3.67
CA ILE A 174 6.14 1.86 -3.09
C ILE A 174 6.27 2.52 -1.71
N THR A 175 5.97 3.82 -1.63
CA THR A 175 6.07 4.58 -0.38
C THR A 175 5.04 4.08 0.64
N GLY A 176 3.83 3.70 0.19
CA GLY A 176 2.79 3.10 1.04
C GLY A 176 3.22 1.77 1.63
N LEU A 177 3.96 0.95 0.86
CA LEU A 177 4.54 -0.30 1.32
C LEU A 177 5.63 -0.04 2.37
N VAL A 178 6.55 0.90 2.11
CA VAL A 178 7.61 1.30 3.06
C VAL A 178 7.02 1.80 4.37
N VAL A 179 6.01 2.68 4.32
CA VAL A 179 5.33 3.20 5.52
C VAL A 179 4.58 2.10 6.25
N SER A 180 3.89 1.21 5.53
CA SER A 180 3.12 0.11 6.15
C SER A 180 4.00 -0.89 6.86
N LEU A 181 5.20 -1.15 6.34
CA LEU A 181 6.15 -2.14 6.87
C LEU A 181 7.11 -1.56 7.90
N GLY A 182 7.52 -0.29 7.74
CA GLY A 182 8.45 0.41 8.61
C GLY A 182 7.82 1.07 9.84
N THR A 183 6.49 1.06 9.95
CA THR A 183 5.77 1.66 11.09
C THR A 183 5.02 0.62 11.93
N LYS A 184 4.60 1.04 13.13
CA LYS A 184 3.81 0.21 14.08
C LYS A 184 2.49 -0.32 13.50
N TRP A 185 2.04 0.23 12.37
CA TRP A 185 0.77 -0.12 11.76
C TRP A 185 0.84 -1.53 11.16
N GLY A 186 1.83 -1.87 10.34
CA GLY A 186 1.92 -3.19 9.71
C GLY A 186 0.85 -3.41 8.63
N LEU A 187 1.25 -3.86 7.43
CA LEU A 187 0.39 -3.99 6.25
C LEU A 187 -0.90 -4.80 6.50
N VAL A 188 -0.81 -5.89 7.26
CA VAL A 188 -1.92 -6.83 7.54
C VAL A 188 -2.52 -6.68 8.94
N ARG A 189 -2.10 -5.69 9.73
CA ARG A 189 -2.54 -5.58 11.14
C ARG A 189 -3.89 -4.87 11.29
N TYR A 190 -4.25 -4.01 10.35
CA TYR A 190 -5.49 -3.24 10.35
C TYR A 190 -6.24 -3.44 9.04
N ARG A 191 -7.56 -3.67 9.13
CA ARG A 191 -8.38 -3.95 7.93
C ARG A 191 -8.37 -2.76 6.98
N TRP A 192 -8.43 -1.53 7.49
CA TRP A 192 -8.42 -0.33 6.67
C TRP A 192 -7.11 -0.17 5.86
N VAL A 193 -5.96 -0.58 6.39
CA VAL A 193 -4.68 -0.54 5.66
C VAL A 193 -4.73 -1.52 4.50
N LEU A 194 -5.20 -2.73 4.75
CA LEU A 194 -5.32 -3.76 3.73
C LEU A 194 -6.32 -3.38 2.63
N THR A 195 -7.46 -2.79 2.99
CA THR A 195 -8.46 -2.32 2.03
C THR A 195 -7.90 -1.23 1.12
N LYS A 196 -7.19 -0.24 1.65
CA LYS A 196 -6.55 0.79 0.82
C LYS A 196 -5.49 0.22 -0.09
N PHE A 197 -4.71 -0.71 0.43
CA PHE A 197 -3.68 -1.36 -0.37
C PHE A 197 -4.31 -2.18 -1.50
N ALA A 198 -5.42 -2.87 -1.24
CA ALA A 198 -6.16 -3.58 -2.26
C ALA A 198 -6.72 -2.62 -3.33
N ILE A 199 -7.30 -1.49 -2.93
CA ILE A 199 -7.75 -0.43 -3.84
C ILE A 199 -6.59 0.10 -4.70
N ALA A 200 -5.45 0.41 -4.07
CA ALA A 200 -4.29 0.96 -4.76
C ALA A 200 -3.69 -0.02 -5.77
N VAL A 201 -3.78 -1.34 -5.52
CA VAL A 201 -3.29 -2.36 -6.45
C VAL A 201 -4.32 -2.73 -7.52
N SER A 202 -5.62 -2.58 -7.25
CA SER A 202 -6.65 -2.88 -8.26
C SER A 202 -6.69 -1.87 -9.39
N ILE A 203 -6.38 -0.60 -9.13
CA ILE A 203 -6.37 0.46 -10.17
C ILE A 203 -5.40 0.11 -11.31
N PRO A 204 -4.09 -0.13 -11.06
CA PRO A 204 -3.17 -0.49 -12.13
C PRO A 204 -3.61 -1.74 -12.90
N LEU A 205 -4.21 -2.73 -12.21
CA LEU A 205 -4.71 -3.95 -12.83
C LEU A 205 -5.78 -3.67 -13.90
N VAL A 206 -6.74 -2.79 -13.56
CA VAL A 206 -7.80 -2.40 -14.48
C VAL A 206 -7.27 -1.43 -15.54
N ALA A 207 -6.35 -0.54 -15.17
CA ALA A 207 -5.70 0.41 -16.09
C ALA A 207 -5.01 -0.33 -17.24
N GLY A 208 -4.05 -1.21 -16.92
CA GLY A 208 -3.27 -1.94 -17.93
C GLY A 208 -4.03 -3.00 -18.75
N THR A 209 -5.35 -3.11 -18.58
CA THR A 209 -6.18 -4.05 -19.34
C THR A 209 -7.38 -3.35 -19.98
N VAL A 210 -8.26 -2.78 -19.16
CA VAL A 210 -9.52 -2.17 -19.60
C VAL A 210 -9.30 -0.74 -20.09
N GLU A 211 -8.60 0.09 -19.31
CA GLU A 211 -8.35 1.48 -19.71
C GLU A 211 -7.52 1.55 -20.98
N SER A 212 -6.37 0.86 -21.03
CA SER A 212 -5.50 0.90 -22.21
C SER A 212 -6.22 0.44 -23.48
N ALA A 213 -7.01 -0.63 -23.42
CA ALA A 213 -7.79 -1.10 -24.57
C ALA A 213 -8.84 -0.08 -25.05
N LEU A 214 -9.52 0.61 -24.11
CA LEU A 214 -10.49 1.66 -24.45
C LEU A 214 -9.80 2.90 -25.01
N ALA A 215 -8.64 3.26 -24.47
CA ALA A 215 -7.84 4.40 -24.92
C ALA A 215 -7.29 4.17 -26.33
N ASP A 216 -6.73 2.99 -26.61
CA ASP A 216 -6.21 2.61 -27.93
C ASP A 216 -7.32 2.61 -28.99
N GLU A 217 -8.50 2.07 -28.65
CA GLU A 217 -9.66 2.08 -29.55
C GLU A 217 -10.11 3.52 -29.87
N LEU A 218 -10.16 4.39 -28.87
CA LEU A 218 -10.54 5.81 -29.07
C LEU A 218 -9.48 6.58 -29.84
N ALA A 219 -8.20 6.32 -29.61
CA ALA A 219 -7.11 6.93 -30.37
C ALA A 219 -7.27 6.60 -31.86
N LEU A 220 -7.46 5.33 -32.21
CA LEU A 220 -7.67 4.89 -33.60
C LEU A 220 -8.93 5.47 -34.22
N ARG A 221 -10.06 5.46 -33.49
CA ARG A 221 -11.33 5.99 -33.99
C ARG A 221 -11.32 7.48 -34.23
N THR A 222 -10.57 8.25 -33.43
CA THR A 222 -10.54 9.72 -33.52
C THR A 222 -9.54 10.24 -34.55
N ILE A 223 -8.77 9.37 -35.22
CA ILE A 223 -7.99 9.73 -36.41
C ILE A 223 -8.93 10.24 -37.52
N ASP A 224 -10.09 9.61 -37.68
CA ASP A 224 -11.13 10.08 -38.59
C ASP A 224 -11.89 11.27 -37.95
N PRO A 225 -11.94 12.45 -38.60
CA PRO A 225 -12.76 13.58 -38.15
C PRO A 225 -14.23 13.24 -37.91
N ALA A 226 -14.79 12.29 -38.68
CA ALA A 226 -16.17 11.84 -38.53
C ALA A 226 -16.36 10.84 -37.35
N GLY A 227 -15.28 10.25 -36.85
CA GLY A 227 -15.30 9.19 -35.83
C GLY A 227 -15.76 9.71 -34.47
N GLN A 228 -16.95 9.29 -34.02
CA GLN A 228 -17.48 9.68 -32.72
C GLN A 228 -17.04 8.73 -31.59
N PRO A 229 -16.83 9.24 -30.36
CA PRO A 229 -16.35 8.43 -29.24
C PRO A 229 -17.42 7.44 -28.75
N GLY A 230 -18.70 7.80 -28.88
CA GLY A 230 -19.85 6.91 -28.64
C GLY A 230 -19.79 6.19 -27.29
N ALA A 231 -20.13 4.90 -27.30
CA ALA A 231 -20.12 4.06 -26.10
C ALA A 231 -18.71 3.85 -25.52
N THR A 232 -17.67 3.82 -26.36
CA THR A 232 -16.28 3.64 -25.89
C THR A 232 -15.82 4.86 -25.08
N GLY A 233 -16.20 6.08 -25.49
CA GLY A 233 -15.95 7.30 -24.71
C GLY A 233 -16.61 7.29 -23.34
N ILE A 234 -17.85 6.81 -23.26
CA ILE A 234 -18.58 6.62 -21.98
C ILE A 234 -17.86 5.59 -21.12
N ALA A 235 -17.45 4.46 -21.70
CA ALA A 235 -16.76 3.39 -20.98
C ALA A 235 -15.42 3.87 -20.41
N LEU A 236 -14.61 4.60 -21.19
CA LEU A 236 -13.35 5.16 -20.71
C LEU A 236 -13.58 6.18 -19.59
N THR A 237 -14.57 7.06 -19.76
CA THR A 237 -14.95 8.05 -18.74
C THR A 237 -15.41 7.38 -17.44
N ALA A 238 -16.24 6.35 -17.53
CA ALA A 238 -16.69 5.58 -16.39
C ALA A 238 -15.53 4.84 -15.70
N CYS A 239 -14.61 4.28 -16.49
CA CYS A 239 -13.41 3.61 -15.99
C CYS A 239 -12.54 4.58 -15.15
N LEU A 240 -12.16 5.71 -15.73
CA LEU A 240 -11.34 6.73 -15.05
C LEU A 240 -12.06 7.37 -13.86
N GLY A 241 -13.36 7.64 -13.99
CA GLY A 241 -14.20 8.10 -12.89
C GLY A 241 -14.22 7.10 -11.72
N SER A 242 -14.26 5.80 -12.01
CA SER A 242 -14.20 4.75 -10.98
C SER A 242 -12.88 4.75 -10.21
N PHE A 243 -11.75 5.02 -10.89
CA PHE A 243 -10.44 5.15 -10.24
C PHE A 243 -10.40 6.35 -9.31
N THR A 244 -10.92 7.50 -9.77
CA THR A 244 -11.03 8.72 -8.95
C THR A 244 -11.87 8.46 -7.70
N VAL A 245 -13.03 7.83 -7.84
CA VAL A 245 -13.88 7.46 -6.70
C VAL A 245 -13.16 6.49 -5.76
N ALA A 246 -12.47 5.49 -6.28
CA ALA A 246 -11.73 4.53 -5.47
C ALA A 246 -10.60 5.20 -4.65
N LEU A 247 -9.87 6.15 -5.24
CA LEU A 247 -8.84 6.93 -4.55
C LEU A 247 -9.44 7.87 -3.48
N TRP A 248 -10.61 8.46 -3.74
CA TRP A 248 -11.35 9.21 -2.73
C TRP A 248 -11.78 8.34 -1.56
N ILE A 249 -12.33 7.15 -1.84
CA ILE A 249 -12.68 6.16 -0.81
C ILE A 249 -11.43 5.82 0.02
N SER A 250 -10.29 5.56 -0.62
CA SER A 250 -9.00 5.32 0.05
C SER A 250 -8.59 6.50 0.95
N THR A 251 -8.83 7.74 0.51
CA THR A 251 -8.56 8.96 1.28
C THR A 251 -9.47 9.05 2.50
N VAL A 252 -10.78 8.82 2.35
CA VAL A 252 -11.76 8.81 3.45
C VAL A 252 -11.41 7.72 4.48
N LEU A 253 -11.07 6.52 4.02
CA LEU A 253 -10.54 5.43 4.85
C LEU A 253 -9.29 5.84 5.65
N SER A 254 -8.53 6.84 5.19
CA SER A 254 -7.33 7.41 5.87
C SER A 254 -7.65 8.31 7.02
N VAL A 255 -8.74 9.05 6.90
CA VAL A 255 -9.19 9.96 7.94
C VAL A 255 -9.99 9.18 8.97
N VAL A 256 -11.07 8.52 8.54
CA VAL A 256 -12.09 7.93 9.41
C VAL A 256 -11.60 6.65 10.12
N LYS A 257 -10.68 5.90 9.49
CA LYS A 257 -10.13 4.62 10.02
C LYS A 257 -11.19 3.71 10.69
N PRO A 258 -12.33 3.43 10.04
CA PRO A 258 -13.51 2.88 10.73
C PRO A 258 -13.36 1.42 11.19
N TRP A 259 -12.29 0.72 10.78
CA TRP A 259 -12.10 -0.70 11.10
C TRP A 259 -10.91 -0.98 12.01
N GLY A 260 -11.17 -1.68 13.12
CA GLY A 260 -10.17 -2.13 14.09
C GLY A 260 -9.15 -3.15 13.57
N ARG A 261 -8.37 -3.74 14.49
CA ARG A 261 -7.29 -4.69 14.16
C ARG A 261 -7.81 -5.95 13.47
N THR A 262 -7.05 -6.48 12.51
CA THR A 262 -7.34 -7.76 11.86
C THR A 262 -7.25 -8.93 12.85
N ARG A 263 -7.85 -10.09 12.50
CA ARG A 263 -7.73 -11.34 13.28
C ARG A 263 -6.27 -11.68 13.61
N TRP A 264 -5.36 -11.40 12.67
CA TRP A 264 -3.92 -11.60 12.84
C TRP A 264 -3.29 -10.60 13.81
N GLY A 265 -3.70 -9.33 13.77
CA GLY A 265 -3.27 -8.31 14.73
C GLY A 265 -3.72 -8.61 16.16
N ARG A 266 -4.89 -9.24 16.34
CA ARG A 266 -5.38 -9.70 17.65
C ARG A 266 -4.59 -10.90 18.17
N ARG A 267 -4.31 -11.91 17.34
CA ARG A 267 -3.48 -13.07 17.72
C ARG A 267 -2.05 -12.67 18.13
N ALA A 268 -1.43 -11.71 17.45
CA ALA A 268 -0.09 -11.25 17.81
C ALA A 268 -0.03 -10.53 19.17
N VAL A 269 -1.14 -9.89 19.60
CA VAL A 269 -1.25 -9.29 20.94
C VAL A 269 -1.52 -10.37 21.99
N ALA A 270 -2.38 -11.35 21.68
CA ALA A 270 -2.67 -12.48 22.58
C ALA A 270 -1.40 -13.30 22.88
N VAL A 271 -0.61 -13.68 21.87
CA VAL A 271 0.66 -14.41 22.05
C VAL A 271 1.68 -13.63 22.90
N ARG A 272 1.65 -12.29 22.85
CA ARG A 272 2.52 -11.43 23.66
C ARG A 272 2.03 -11.28 25.10
N ALA A 273 0.74 -11.48 25.34
CA ALA A 273 0.14 -11.53 26.67
C ALA A 273 0.33 -12.91 27.33
N ASP A 274 0.38 -13.98 26.53
CA ASP A 274 0.61 -15.37 26.95
C ASP A 274 2.09 -15.75 27.06
N SER A 275 3.01 -14.89 26.64
CA SER A 275 4.45 -15.15 26.79
C SER A 275 4.83 -15.06 28.27
N PRO A 276 5.41 -16.12 28.88
CA PRO A 276 5.77 -16.14 30.29
C PRO A 276 7.05 -15.35 30.54
N SER A 277 6.99 -14.02 30.41
CA SER A 277 8.08 -13.13 30.79
C SER A 277 7.56 -11.92 31.57
N SER A 278 7.34 -12.20 32.85
CA SER A 278 7.71 -11.42 34.04
C SER A 278 6.55 -11.53 35.05
N PRO A 279 6.80 -12.01 36.29
CA PRO A 279 5.80 -11.91 37.34
C PRO A 279 5.39 -10.45 37.41
N ARG A 280 4.09 -10.15 37.28
CA ARG A 280 3.58 -8.91 37.85
C ARG A 280 3.98 -8.99 39.32
N SER A 281 5.03 -8.27 39.71
CA SER A 281 5.32 -8.04 41.12
C SER A 281 3.98 -7.58 41.70
N PRO A 282 3.40 -8.31 42.67
CA PRO A 282 2.21 -7.82 43.36
C PRO A 282 2.57 -6.40 43.76
N LEU A 283 1.72 -5.43 43.40
CA LEU A 283 1.88 -4.07 43.88
C LEU A 283 2.04 -4.18 45.39
N THR A 284 3.27 -4.01 45.89
CA THR A 284 3.53 -3.85 47.31
C THR A 284 2.84 -2.54 47.62
N VAL A 285 1.58 -2.62 48.04
CA VAL A 285 0.88 -1.50 48.63
C VAL A 285 1.79 -1.06 49.77
N PRO A 286 2.36 0.15 49.73
CA PRO A 286 3.17 0.62 50.84
C PRO A 286 2.26 0.58 52.06
N SER A 287 2.66 -0.20 53.07
CA SER A 287 1.98 -0.17 54.37
C SER A 287 1.91 1.29 54.82
N PRO A 288 0.74 1.77 55.29
CA PRO A 288 0.64 3.14 55.76
C PRO A 288 1.67 3.37 56.87
N PRO A 289 2.37 4.52 56.88
CA PRO A 289 3.33 4.81 57.93
C PRO A 289 2.61 4.83 59.28
N ARG A 290 3.21 4.18 60.29
CA ARG A 290 2.77 4.29 61.68
C ARG A 290 2.79 5.77 62.08
N PRO A 291 1.80 6.25 62.86
CA PRO A 291 1.76 7.63 63.29
C PRO A 291 2.78 7.82 64.41
N ASP A 292 4.00 8.19 64.04
CA ASP A 292 4.96 8.71 65.01
C ASP A 292 4.59 10.18 65.28
N ALA A 293 4.42 10.48 66.55
CA ALA A 293 3.94 11.75 67.05
C ALA A 293 4.86 12.91 66.65
N GLY A 294 4.24 13.99 66.16
CA GLY A 294 4.83 15.32 66.10
C GLY A 294 5.53 15.66 64.79
N THR A 295 4.86 16.42 63.92
CA THR A 295 5.42 17.64 63.32
C THR A 295 4.36 18.38 62.51
N SER A 296 4.36 19.70 62.68
CA SER A 296 3.39 20.70 62.24
C SER A 296 3.13 20.73 60.73
N THR A 297 1.85 20.83 60.36
CA THR A 297 1.36 21.12 59.01
C THR A 297 1.72 22.54 58.56
N SER A 298 2.77 22.68 57.75
CA SER A 298 3.06 23.95 57.05
C SER A 298 2.18 24.10 55.78
N PRO A 299 1.61 25.28 55.50
CA PRO A 299 0.70 25.54 54.35
C PRO A 299 1.30 25.22 52.95
N ALA A 300 2.62 25.14 52.84
CA ALA A 300 3.32 24.85 51.57
C ALA A 300 3.18 23.39 51.08
N GLY A 301 2.78 22.46 51.95
CA GLY A 301 2.55 21.05 51.59
C GLY A 301 1.23 20.83 50.85
N LEU A 302 0.16 21.52 51.28
CA LEU A 302 -1.19 21.42 50.73
C LEU A 302 -1.26 21.95 49.28
N ALA A 303 -0.55 23.05 48.98
CA ALA A 303 -0.48 23.60 47.63
C ALA A 303 0.19 22.64 46.62
N ARG A 304 1.19 21.85 47.06
CA ARG A 304 1.86 20.85 46.21
C ARG A 304 1.00 19.63 45.91
N VAL A 305 0.10 19.25 46.84
CA VAL A 305 -0.84 18.13 46.64
C VAL A 305 -1.99 18.54 45.72
N LEU A 306 -2.53 19.75 45.89
CA LEU A 306 -3.60 20.28 45.04
C LEU A 306 -3.13 20.54 43.59
N GLY A 307 -1.89 21.05 43.42
CA GLY A 307 -1.30 21.28 42.09
C GLY A 307 -0.95 20.01 41.29
N ARG A 308 -0.84 18.83 41.94
CA ARG A 308 -0.75 17.54 41.23
C ARG A 308 -2.12 17.01 40.81
N ARG A 309 -3.16 17.27 41.61
CA ARG A 309 -4.52 16.82 41.32
C ARG A 309 -5.13 17.53 40.11
N GLN A 310 -4.87 18.83 39.94
CA GLN A 310 -5.29 19.58 38.73
C GLN A 310 -4.59 19.10 37.45
N ARG A 311 -3.29 18.83 37.50
CA ARG A 311 -2.55 18.29 36.32
C ARG A 311 -3.08 16.92 35.88
N GLY A 312 -3.52 16.07 36.81
CA GLY A 312 -4.17 14.78 36.49
C GLY A 312 -5.60 14.88 35.93
N LEU A 313 -6.25 16.05 36.05
CA LEU A 313 -7.56 16.34 35.47
C LEU A 313 -7.42 16.88 34.05
N VAL A 314 -6.46 17.78 33.79
CA VAL A 314 -6.15 18.28 32.44
C VAL A 314 -5.73 17.15 31.50
N TRP A 315 -4.92 16.20 31.98
CA TRP A 315 -4.53 15.03 31.19
C TRP A 315 -5.68 14.05 30.90
N ARG A 316 -6.77 14.07 31.69
CA ARG A 316 -7.98 13.27 31.41
C ARG A 316 -8.85 13.92 30.34
N VAL A 317 -9.05 15.24 30.41
CA VAL A 317 -9.82 16.01 29.41
C VAL A 317 -9.15 15.96 28.03
N VAL A 318 -7.81 16.05 27.96
CA VAL A 318 -7.06 15.91 26.69
C VAL A 318 -7.14 14.49 26.12
N LYS A 319 -7.34 13.47 26.96
CA LYS A 319 -7.47 12.08 26.51
C LYS A 319 -8.85 11.78 25.96
N ASP A 320 -9.89 12.35 26.56
CA ASP A 320 -11.29 12.20 26.11
C ASP A 320 -11.57 12.94 24.79
N TRP A 321 -10.86 14.05 24.51
CA TRP A 321 -10.91 14.72 23.20
C TRP A 321 -10.19 13.97 22.06
N SER A 322 -9.35 12.97 22.39
CA SER A 322 -8.66 12.13 21.38
C SER A 322 -9.42 10.85 21.02
N GLY A 323 -10.62 10.65 21.60
CA GLY A 323 -11.45 9.46 21.49
C GLY A 323 -12.81 9.66 20.82
N SER A 324 -13.09 10.83 20.23
CA SER A 324 -14.30 11.07 19.43
C SER A 324 -13.98 12.03 18.29
N GLY A 325 -14.04 11.52 17.06
CA GLY A 325 -13.63 12.19 15.82
C GLY A 325 -13.01 11.20 14.85
#